data_AF-A0A9W8PXU0-F1
#
_entry.id   AF-A0A9W8PXU0-F1
#
_cell.length_a   1.000
_cell.length_b   1.000
_cell.length_c   1.000
_cell.angle_alpha   90.00
_cell.angle_beta   90.00
_cell.angle_gamma   90.00
#
_symmetry.space_group_name_H-M   'P 1'
#
loop_
_entity.id
_entity.type
_entity.pdbx_description
1 polymer ?
#
loop_
_entity_poly.entity_id
_entity_poly.type
_entity_poly.pdbx_seq_one_letter_code
_entity_poly.pdbx_strand_id
1 'polypeptide(L)'
;MSTFNGIVSEFPDIRIDFFRKNPNAPPPLACFLSHVHSDHLAGLESLKSPLINYAKGILEARKQTFKHLDKILKPLPLEAPTSIELRPGQQIQVTLFDANHCPGAVMFLVEGDRKAILYTGDIRSEPWFVNAIARNPSLVEYTSGFKTLDKIYLDTSFTDDVPFQTKADGIAELLRKISAYPDDTIFHLQAWTYGYEDVWIALSKALRSKPDTC
;
A
#
# COMPACT_ATOMS: atom_id res chain seq x y z
N MET A 1 -11.67 -0.71 -6.99
CA MET A 1 -11.07 -0.81 -8.33
C MET A 1 -10.60 0.56 -8.74
N SER A 2 -9.28 0.76 -8.69
CA SER A 2 -8.64 2.03 -9.02
C SER A 2 -8.88 2.43 -10.48
N THR A 3 -9.19 3.72 -10.70
CA THR A 3 -9.26 4.34 -12.04
C THR A 3 -7.97 5.07 -12.40
N PHE A 4 -6.98 5.08 -11.51
CA PHE A 4 -5.70 5.76 -11.74
C PHE A 4 -4.86 4.96 -12.74
N ASN A 5 -4.29 5.63 -13.73
CA ASN A 5 -3.54 5.00 -14.82
C ASN A 5 -2.02 4.86 -14.53
N GLY A 6 -1.64 5.07 -13.27
CA GLY A 6 -0.27 5.04 -12.77
C GLY A 6 0.65 6.17 -13.22
N ILE A 7 0.15 7.15 -13.98
CA ILE A 7 0.94 8.30 -14.40
C ILE A 7 0.87 9.39 -13.34
N VAL A 8 2.02 9.69 -12.74
CA VAL A 8 2.22 10.88 -11.92
C VAL A 8 2.81 11.99 -12.80
N SER A 9 2.06 13.06 -13.03
CA SER A 9 2.43 14.11 -14.01
C SER A 9 3.72 14.86 -13.64
N GLU A 10 4.04 14.93 -12.35
CA GLU A 10 5.23 15.58 -11.80
C GLU A 10 6.50 14.75 -12.06
N PHE A 11 6.35 13.43 -12.23
CA PHE A 11 7.43 12.48 -12.46
C PHE A 11 7.07 11.55 -13.64
N PRO A 12 7.07 12.06 -14.89
CA PRO A 12 6.56 11.32 -16.05
C PRO A 12 7.35 10.04 -16.38
N ASP A 13 8.57 9.93 -15.83
CA ASP A 13 9.48 8.81 -16.00
C ASP A 13 9.20 7.63 -15.05
N ILE A 14 8.28 7.76 -14.09
CA ILE A 14 7.90 6.66 -13.18
C ILE A 14 6.45 6.22 -13.39
N ARG A 15 6.12 5.00 -12.98
CA ARG A 15 4.72 4.52 -12.87
C ARG A 15 4.47 3.91 -11.51
N ILE A 16 3.25 4.06 -11.01
CA ILE A 16 2.82 3.49 -9.71
C ILE A 16 1.55 2.66 -9.93
N ASP A 17 1.51 1.41 -9.46
CA ASP A 17 0.34 0.50 -9.48
C ASP A 17 -0.30 0.22 -10.86
N PHE A 18 0.37 0.60 -11.95
CA PHE A 18 -0.09 0.34 -13.31
C PHE A 18 1.10 0.01 -14.21
N PHE A 19 1.16 -1.24 -14.67
CA PHE A 19 2.32 -1.80 -15.36
C PHE A 19 2.04 -2.15 -16.83
N ARG A 20 0.79 -1.98 -17.29
CA ARG A 20 0.46 -2.11 -18.72
C ARG A 20 1.13 -1.00 -19.52
N LYS A 21 1.47 -1.31 -20.78
CA LYS A 21 1.92 -0.30 -21.73
C LYS A 21 0.84 0.75 -21.92
N ASN A 22 1.22 2.02 -21.82
CA ASN A 22 0.36 3.14 -22.17
C ASN A 22 0.82 3.71 -23.52
N PRO A 23 -0.02 3.65 -24.57
CA PRO A 23 0.36 4.17 -25.89
C PRO A 23 0.57 5.70 -25.91
N ASN A 24 0.00 6.41 -24.93
CA ASN A 24 0.06 7.86 -24.83
C ASN A 24 1.19 8.36 -23.92
N ALA A 25 2.06 7.47 -23.42
CA ALA A 25 3.15 7.85 -22.53
C ALA A 25 4.42 7.02 -22.81
N PRO A 26 5.61 7.58 -22.60
CA PRO A 26 6.84 6.81 -22.74
C PRO A 26 6.90 5.66 -21.71
N PRO A 27 7.68 4.60 -21.99
CA PRO A 27 7.96 3.56 -21.01
C PRO A 27 8.57 4.14 -19.73
N PRO A 28 8.16 3.68 -18.54
CA PRO A 28 8.80 4.10 -17.30
C PRO A 28 10.24 3.59 -17.20
N LEU A 29 11.04 4.38 -16.51
CA LEU A 29 12.39 4.02 -16.07
C LEU A 29 12.37 3.28 -14.73
N ALA A 30 11.37 3.58 -13.89
CA ALA A 30 11.12 2.89 -12.63
C ALA A 30 9.62 2.69 -12.42
N CYS A 31 9.24 1.54 -11.88
CA CYS A 31 7.88 1.25 -11.47
C CYS A 31 7.82 1.05 -9.95
N PHE A 32 6.74 1.47 -9.32
CA PHE A 32 6.48 1.29 -7.89
C PHE A 32 5.18 0.51 -7.69
N LEU A 33 5.17 -0.36 -6.69
CA LEU A 33 3.99 -1.12 -6.28
C LEU A 33 3.66 -0.81 -4.82
N SER A 34 2.48 -0.25 -4.57
CA SER A 34 2.02 0.12 -3.23
C SER A 34 1.63 -1.10 -2.40
N HIS A 35 0.93 -2.07 -2.99
CA HIS A 35 0.48 -3.29 -2.34
C HIS A 35 0.02 -4.36 -3.35
N VAL A 36 -0.31 -5.57 -2.88
CA VAL A 36 -0.52 -6.76 -3.73
C VAL A 36 -2.00 -7.10 -3.99
N HIS A 37 -2.91 -6.13 -4.01
CA HIS A 37 -4.28 -6.38 -4.47
C HIS A 37 -4.38 -6.33 -5.99
N SER A 38 -5.24 -7.18 -6.56
CA SER A 38 -5.26 -7.49 -8.00
C SER A 38 -5.54 -6.28 -8.90
N ASP A 39 -6.29 -5.28 -8.43
CA ASP A 39 -6.57 -4.05 -9.15
C ASP A 39 -5.38 -3.07 -9.21
N HIS A 40 -4.31 -3.33 -8.44
CA HIS A 40 -3.04 -2.59 -8.46
C HIS A 40 -1.92 -3.35 -9.21
N LEU A 41 -2.20 -4.56 -9.72
CA LEU A 41 -1.20 -5.42 -10.40
C LEU A 41 -1.38 -5.43 -11.92
N ALA A 42 -2.15 -4.50 -12.49
CA ALA A 42 -2.51 -4.52 -13.90
C ALA A 42 -1.26 -4.50 -14.81
N GLY A 43 -1.02 -5.60 -15.54
CA GLY A 43 0.08 -5.75 -16.50
C GLY A 43 1.41 -6.20 -15.88
N LEU A 44 1.42 -6.46 -14.57
CA LEU A 44 2.63 -6.82 -13.82
C LEU A 44 3.28 -8.11 -14.34
N GLU A 45 2.46 -9.05 -14.80
CA GLU A 45 2.88 -10.34 -15.39
C GLU A 45 3.73 -10.20 -16.66
N SER A 46 3.68 -9.05 -17.31
CA SER A 46 4.36 -8.77 -18.58
C SER A 46 5.51 -7.76 -18.43
N LEU A 47 5.77 -7.30 -17.21
CA LEU A 47 6.73 -6.22 -16.92
C LEU A 47 8.17 -6.71 -17.09
N LYS A 48 8.98 -5.95 -17.84
CA LYS A 48 10.41 -6.20 -18.04
C LYS A 48 11.33 -5.12 -17.45
N SER A 49 10.76 -4.06 -16.88
CA SER A 49 11.49 -2.96 -16.22
C SER A 49 11.68 -3.22 -14.74
N PRO A 50 12.72 -2.66 -14.10
CA PRO A 50 12.91 -2.70 -12.65
C PRO A 50 11.64 -2.27 -11.90
N LEU A 51 11.22 -3.09 -10.95
CA LEU A 51 10.07 -2.86 -10.10
C LEU A 51 10.57 -2.64 -8.68
N ILE A 52 10.11 -1.58 -8.05
CA ILE A 52 10.50 -1.24 -6.70
C ILE A 52 9.27 -1.51 -5.83
N ASN A 53 9.43 -2.39 -4.85
CA ASN A 53 8.36 -2.85 -3.96
C ASN A 53 8.83 -2.69 -2.50
N TYR A 54 8.01 -3.02 -1.51
CA TYR A 54 8.24 -2.67 -0.11
C TYR A 54 8.58 -3.87 0.84
N ALA A 55 9.03 -3.52 2.06
CA ALA A 55 9.97 -4.08 3.05
C ALA A 55 9.94 -5.55 3.46
N LYS A 56 9.02 -6.37 2.96
CA LYS A 56 9.09 -7.82 3.24
C LYS A 56 9.19 -8.68 1.99
N GLY A 57 9.20 -8.07 0.80
CA GLY A 57 9.19 -8.83 -0.46
C GLY A 57 7.99 -9.79 -0.54
N ILE A 58 6.89 -9.46 0.14
CA ILE A 58 5.68 -10.28 0.16
C ILE A 58 4.97 -10.05 -1.17
N LEU A 59 5.23 -10.94 -2.12
CA LEU A 59 4.35 -11.17 -3.25
C LEU A 59 3.26 -12.14 -2.82
N GLU A 60 2.09 -12.11 -3.48
CA GLU A 60 1.08 -13.13 -3.27
C GLU A 60 1.73 -14.53 -3.26
N ALA A 61 1.34 -15.36 -2.29
CA ALA A 61 1.81 -16.74 -2.15
C ALA A 61 1.44 -17.66 -3.33
N ARG A 62 0.89 -17.12 -4.44
CA ARG A 62 0.91 -17.75 -5.75
C ARG A 62 2.34 -17.76 -6.30
N LYS A 63 3.18 -18.61 -5.70
CA LYS A 63 4.56 -18.97 -6.06
C LYS A 63 4.80 -19.34 -7.54
N GLN A 64 3.78 -19.31 -8.42
CA GLN A 64 3.92 -19.65 -9.83
C GLN A 64 3.81 -18.45 -10.78
N THR A 65 3.05 -17.39 -10.47
CA THR A 65 2.73 -16.34 -11.45
C THR A 65 3.85 -15.30 -11.62
N PHE A 66 4.56 -14.97 -10.54
CA PHE A 66 5.47 -13.81 -10.50
C PHE A 66 6.93 -14.13 -10.17
N LYS A 67 7.35 -15.40 -10.16
CA LYS A 67 8.75 -15.81 -9.91
C LYS A 67 9.78 -15.06 -10.77
N HIS A 68 9.39 -14.64 -11.97
CA HIS A 68 10.27 -13.89 -12.85
C HIS A 68 10.61 -12.49 -12.32
N LEU A 69 9.81 -11.96 -11.39
CA LEU A 69 10.00 -10.65 -10.78
C LEU A 69 11.03 -10.64 -9.64
N ASP A 70 11.46 -11.79 -9.10
CA ASP A 70 12.43 -11.84 -8.00
C ASP A 70 13.74 -11.11 -8.31
N LYS A 71 14.13 -11.06 -9.60
CA LYS A 71 15.34 -10.34 -10.07
C LYS A 71 15.12 -8.86 -10.35
N ILE A 72 13.86 -8.44 -10.36
CA ILE A 72 13.38 -7.15 -10.84
C ILE A 72 12.87 -6.32 -9.66
N LEU A 73 12.37 -6.98 -8.61
CA LEU A 73 11.86 -6.43 -7.37
C LEU A 73 12.98 -5.99 -6.43
N LYS A 74 12.99 -4.69 -6.11
CA LYS A 74 13.90 -4.12 -5.12
C LYS A 74 13.09 -3.64 -3.91
N PRO A 75 13.25 -4.24 -2.73
CA PRO A 75 12.59 -3.77 -1.52
C PRO A 75 13.18 -2.42 -1.09
N LEU A 76 12.32 -1.47 -0.74
CA LEU A 76 12.71 -0.23 -0.05
C LEU A 76 12.34 -0.27 1.45
N PRO A 77 13.18 0.31 2.33
CA PRO A 77 12.85 0.47 3.74
C PRO A 77 11.74 1.51 3.99
N LEU A 78 10.98 1.36 5.08
CA LEU A 78 10.08 2.43 5.56
C LEU A 78 10.87 3.59 6.10
N GLU A 79 10.29 4.78 5.95
CA GLU A 79 10.67 6.00 6.68
C GLU A 79 12.14 6.36 6.48
N ALA A 80 12.75 5.84 5.41
CA ALA A 80 14.15 6.00 5.08
C ALA A 80 14.23 6.50 3.63
N PRO A 81 14.53 7.80 3.44
CA PRO A 81 14.63 8.39 2.12
C PRO A 81 15.66 7.66 1.26
N THR A 82 15.21 7.14 0.12
CA THR A 82 16.07 6.37 -0.79
C THR A 82 16.22 7.11 -2.11
N SER A 83 17.46 7.39 -2.51
CA SER A 83 17.76 7.99 -3.81
C SER A 83 17.74 6.93 -4.90
N ILE A 84 17.01 7.20 -5.98
CA ILE A 84 16.86 6.32 -7.15
C ILE A 84 17.32 7.10 -8.37
N GLU A 85 18.40 6.64 -8.98
CA GLU A 85 18.86 7.16 -10.27
C GLU A 85 18.00 6.58 -11.39
N LEU A 86 17.31 7.47 -12.10
CA LEU A 86 16.44 7.13 -13.21
C LEU A 86 17.21 7.08 -14.54
N ARG A 87 18.12 8.04 -14.72
CA ARG A 87 19.07 8.19 -15.84
C ARG A 87 20.33 8.89 -15.33
N PRO A 88 21.46 8.85 -16.06
CA PRO A 88 22.65 9.59 -15.68
C PRO A 88 22.35 11.07 -15.39
N GLY A 89 22.59 11.48 -14.14
CA GLY A 89 22.37 12.86 -13.69
C GLY A 89 20.91 13.23 -13.34
N GLN A 90 19.97 12.28 -13.42
CA GLN A 90 18.57 12.47 -13.04
C GLN A 90 18.19 11.47 -11.94
N GLN A 91 17.92 11.99 -10.74
CA GLN A 91 17.54 11.19 -9.57
C GLN A 91 16.26 11.70 -8.94
N ILE A 92 15.52 10.78 -8.32
CA ILE A 92 14.42 11.07 -7.41
C ILE A 92 14.75 10.51 -6.04
N GLN A 93 14.18 11.10 -4.99
CA GLN A 93 14.16 10.56 -3.65
C GLN A 93 12.77 9.99 -3.37
N VAL A 94 12.70 8.78 -2.85
CA VAL A 94 11.45 8.11 -2.51
C VAL A 94 11.50 7.66 -1.05
N THR A 95 10.47 8.04 -0.29
CA THR A 95 10.29 7.64 1.11
C THR A 95 8.96 6.92 1.26
N LEU A 96 8.97 5.75 1.91
CA LEU A 96 7.79 4.91 2.07
C LEU A 96 7.21 5.07 3.48
N PHE A 97 5.89 5.03 3.58
CA PHE A 97 5.18 5.02 4.85
C PHE A 97 4.16 3.89 4.85
N ASP A 98 3.91 3.28 6.00
CA ASP A 98 2.80 2.32 6.14
C ASP A 98 1.48 2.98 5.72
N ALA A 99 0.64 2.28 4.95
CA ALA A 99 -0.66 2.81 4.49
C ALA A 99 -1.84 2.38 5.37
N ASN A 100 -1.61 1.58 6.42
CA ASN A 100 -2.65 1.01 7.27
C ASN A 100 -3.77 0.27 6.50
N HIS A 101 -3.52 -0.20 5.28
CA HIS A 101 -4.52 -0.89 4.47
C HIS A 101 -4.47 -2.41 4.70
N CYS A 102 -3.39 -3.03 4.22
CA CYS A 102 -3.10 -4.45 4.41
C CYS A 102 -1.59 -4.66 4.67
N PRO A 103 -1.14 -5.86 5.05
CA PRO A 103 0.28 -6.11 5.32
C PRO A 103 1.16 -5.77 4.11
N GLY A 104 2.11 -4.87 4.32
CA GLY A 104 3.02 -4.42 3.27
C GLY A 104 2.46 -3.33 2.35
N ALA A 105 1.26 -2.80 2.63
CA ALA A 105 0.76 -1.65 1.90
C ALA A 105 1.48 -0.36 2.30
N VAL A 106 1.87 0.45 1.31
CA VAL A 106 2.60 1.69 1.54
C VAL A 106 2.11 2.88 0.74
N MET A 107 2.33 4.06 1.33
CA MET A 107 2.34 5.34 0.65
C MET A 107 3.76 5.65 0.13
N PHE A 108 3.85 6.48 -0.92
CA PHE A 108 5.10 7.01 -1.46
C PHE A 108 5.13 8.54 -1.38
N LEU A 109 6.10 9.10 -0.67
CA LEU A 109 6.56 10.46 -0.91
C LEU A 109 7.65 10.41 -1.98
N VAL A 110 7.44 11.10 -3.10
CA VAL A 110 8.43 11.22 -4.18
C VAL A 110 8.84 12.66 -4.31
N GLU A 111 10.15 12.91 -4.21
CA GLU A 111 10.77 14.23 -4.27
C GLU A 111 11.84 14.26 -5.38
N GLY A 112 11.90 15.35 -6.14
CA GLY A 112 12.92 15.52 -7.19
C GLY A 112 12.63 16.72 -8.08
N ASP A 113 13.67 17.36 -8.62
CA ASP A 113 13.56 18.57 -9.45
C ASP A 113 12.59 19.65 -8.90
N ARG A 114 12.69 19.92 -7.59
CA ARG A 114 11.82 20.87 -6.84
C ARG A 114 10.33 20.52 -6.86
N LYS A 115 9.99 19.29 -7.24
CA LYS A 115 8.65 18.72 -7.16
C LYS A 115 8.56 17.73 -6.01
N ALA A 116 7.37 17.66 -5.42
CA ALA A 116 7.04 16.69 -4.38
C ALA A 116 5.60 16.22 -4.53
N ILE A 117 5.39 14.90 -4.52
CA ILE A 117 4.04 14.30 -4.51
C ILE A 117 3.92 13.26 -3.40
N LEU A 118 2.71 13.11 -2.88
CA LEU A 118 2.35 11.99 -2.01
C LEU A 118 1.35 11.11 -2.74
N TYR A 119 1.68 9.83 -2.92
CA TYR A 119 0.78 8.81 -3.43
C TYR A 119 0.39 7.89 -2.28
N THR A 120 -0.90 7.79 -1.96
CA THR A 120 -1.33 7.04 -0.77
C THR A 120 -1.40 5.54 -0.97
N GLY A 121 -1.49 5.08 -2.23
CA GLY A 121 -2.06 3.75 -2.50
C GLY A 121 -3.48 3.68 -1.93
N ASP A 122 -3.93 2.48 -1.60
CA ASP A 122 -5.10 2.29 -0.75
C ASP A 122 -4.73 2.56 0.71
N ILE A 123 -5.54 3.33 1.42
CA ILE A 123 -5.21 3.80 2.78
C ILE A 123 -6.39 3.76 3.74
N ARG A 124 -6.12 3.40 5.00
CA ARG A 124 -7.06 3.58 6.10
C ARG A 124 -6.65 4.73 7.02
N SER A 125 -7.18 5.91 6.73
CA SER A 125 -6.85 7.19 7.39
C SER A 125 -7.50 7.39 8.77
N GLU A 126 -7.24 6.50 9.73
CA GLU A 126 -7.72 6.69 11.11
C GLU A 126 -7.03 7.88 11.79
N PRO A 127 -7.70 8.60 12.73
CA PRO A 127 -7.13 9.80 13.34
C PRO A 127 -5.76 9.60 13.99
N TRP A 128 -5.55 8.48 14.69
CA TRP A 128 -4.25 8.17 15.31
C TRP A 128 -3.15 7.96 14.25
N PHE A 129 -3.50 7.35 13.12
CA PHE A 129 -2.60 7.04 12.02
C PHE A 129 -2.20 8.33 11.29
N VAL A 130 -3.18 9.18 10.95
CA VAL A 130 -2.92 10.50 10.34
C VAL A 130 -2.05 11.35 11.27
N ASN A 131 -2.33 11.36 12.58
CA ASN A 131 -1.50 12.07 13.56
C ASN A 131 -0.07 11.51 13.66
N ALA A 132 0.14 10.21 13.48
CA ALA A 132 1.47 9.61 13.46
C ALA A 132 2.25 10.04 12.21
N ILE A 133 1.64 9.92 11.03
CA ILE A 133 2.22 10.33 9.76
C ILE A 133 2.55 11.82 9.74
N ALA A 134 1.66 12.68 10.25
CA ALA A 134 1.87 14.12 10.27
C ALA A 134 3.08 14.56 11.13
N ARG A 135 3.50 13.72 12.09
CA ARG A 135 4.67 13.94 12.96
C ARG A 135 5.92 13.22 12.45
N ASN A 136 5.84 12.47 11.35
CA ASN A 136 6.99 11.77 10.81
C ASN A 136 8.06 12.78 10.35
N PRO A 137 9.35 12.62 10.73
CA PRO A 137 10.41 13.55 10.35
C PRO A 137 10.56 13.81 8.85
N SER A 138 10.22 12.83 8.00
CA SER A 138 10.26 12.97 6.54
C SER A 138 9.07 13.72 5.95
N LEU A 139 7.97 13.89 6.70
CA LEU A 139 6.77 14.62 6.27
C LEU A 139 6.53 15.92 7.04
N VAL A 140 7.22 16.14 8.15
CA VAL A 140 6.97 17.27 9.05
C VAL A 140 7.14 18.63 8.37
N GLU A 141 8.04 18.75 7.38
CA GLU A 141 8.22 19.98 6.60
C GLU A 141 6.98 20.31 5.77
N TYR A 142 6.27 19.30 5.26
CA TYR A 142 5.03 19.46 4.51
C TYR A 142 3.84 19.73 5.43
N THR A 143 3.74 19.01 6.55
CA THR A 143 2.62 19.17 7.49
C THR A 143 2.71 20.44 8.33
N SER A 144 3.92 21.00 8.50
CA SER A 144 4.15 22.28 9.18
C SER A 144 4.13 23.49 8.23
N GLY A 145 3.96 23.28 6.92
CA GLY A 145 3.86 24.35 5.92
C GLY A 145 5.20 24.96 5.46
N PHE A 146 6.34 24.34 5.78
CA PHE A 146 7.65 24.76 5.23
C PHE A 146 7.83 24.35 3.77
N LYS A 147 7.24 23.23 3.37
CA LYS A 147 7.15 22.75 1.99
C LYS A 147 5.69 22.56 1.60
N THR A 148 5.44 22.51 0.30
CA THR A 148 4.12 22.23 -0.27
C THR A 148 4.25 21.05 -1.22
N LEU A 149 3.34 20.08 -1.12
CA LEU A 149 3.22 19.02 -2.10
C LEU A 149 2.58 19.61 -3.36
N ASP A 150 3.16 19.34 -4.54
CA ASP A 150 2.56 19.70 -5.81
C ASP A 150 1.23 18.95 -6.03
N LYS A 151 1.15 17.70 -5.56
CA LYS A 151 -0.05 16.88 -5.68
C LYS A 151 -0.11 15.78 -4.64
N ILE A 152 -1.33 15.45 -4.22
CA ILE A 152 -1.64 14.22 -3.49
C ILE A 152 -2.49 13.34 -4.41
N TYR A 153 -2.02 12.13 -4.67
CA TYR A 153 -2.79 11.08 -5.32
C TYR A 153 -3.42 10.22 -4.22
N LEU A 154 -4.70 10.48 -3.97
CA LEU A 154 -5.42 10.03 -2.79
C LEU A 154 -6.37 8.86 -3.10
N ASP A 155 -6.41 7.88 -2.22
CA ASP A 155 -7.48 6.88 -2.17
C ASP A 155 -8.83 7.56 -1.93
N THR A 156 -9.73 7.42 -2.90
CA THR A 156 -11.07 7.99 -2.86
C THR A 156 -12.14 6.91 -2.84
N SER A 157 -11.79 5.68 -2.48
CA SER A 157 -12.71 4.54 -2.40
C SER A 157 -13.92 4.81 -1.50
N PHE A 158 -13.73 5.64 -0.48
CA PHE A 158 -14.80 6.07 0.40
C PHE A 158 -14.56 7.51 0.88
N THR A 159 -15.31 8.47 0.34
CA THR A 159 -15.16 9.92 0.65
C THR A 159 -16.41 10.54 1.28
N ASP A 160 -17.45 9.75 1.50
CA ASP A 160 -18.67 10.22 2.14
C ASP A 160 -18.43 10.52 3.62
N ASP A 161 -19.08 11.56 4.12
CA ASP A 161 -19.05 11.95 5.54
C ASP A 161 -19.97 11.04 6.37
N VAL A 162 -19.53 9.80 6.57
CA VAL A 162 -20.18 8.86 7.48
C VAL A 162 -19.21 8.35 8.54
N PRO A 163 -19.69 8.15 9.77
CA PRO A 163 -18.87 7.61 10.84
C PRO A 163 -18.48 6.16 10.51
N PHE A 164 -17.18 5.94 10.36
CA PHE A 164 -16.61 4.61 10.19
C PHE A 164 -16.01 4.15 11.52
N GLN A 165 -16.30 2.93 11.95
CA GLN A 165 -15.67 2.36 13.14
C GLN A 165 -14.15 2.22 12.93
N THR A 166 -13.39 2.35 14.00
CA THR A 166 -11.96 2.03 13.95
C THR A 166 -11.77 0.52 13.72
N LYS A 167 -10.60 0.12 13.21
CA LYS A 167 -10.22 -1.29 13.09
C LYS A 167 -10.33 -2.01 14.45
N ALA A 168 -9.90 -1.35 15.53
CA ALA A 168 -9.96 -1.88 16.88
C ALA A 168 -11.41 -2.13 17.33
N ASP A 169 -12.30 -1.16 17.12
CA ASP A 169 -13.73 -1.31 17.46
C ASP A 169 -14.41 -2.38 16.62
N GLY A 170 -14.06 -2.47 15.32
CA GLY A 170 -14.56 -3.53 14.43
C GLY A 170 -14.18 -4.93 14.90
N ILE A 171 -12.93 -5.12 15.33
CA ILE A 171 -12.46 -6.38 15.91
C ILE A 171 -13.15 -6.64 17.25
N ALA A 172 -13.25 -5.65 18.13
CA ALA A 172 -13.90 -5.81 19.43
C ALA A 172 -15.38 -6.22 19.28
N GLU A 173 -16.10 -5.60 18.35
CA GLU A 173 -17.49 -5.94 18.05
C GLU A 173 -17.63 -7.36 17.49
N LEU A 174 -16.72 -7.77 16.59
CA LEU A 174 -16.68 -9.14 16.08
C LEU A 174 -16.47 -10.15 17.22
N LEU A 175 -15.49 -9.92 18.10
CA LEU A 175 -15.21 -10.79 19.24
C LEU A 175 -16.39 -10.87 20.20
N ARG A 176 -17.06 -9.74 20.47
CA ARG A 176 -18.27 -9.69 21.30
C ARG A 176 -19.39 -10.55 20.72
N LYS A 177 -19.64 -10.45 19.41
CA LYS A 177 -20.65 -11.27 18.73
C LYS A 177 -20.32 -12.75 18.81
N ILE A 178 -19.07 -13.12 18.56
CA ILE A 178 -18.63 -14.52 18.60
C ILE A 178 -18.75 -15.11 20.00
N SER A 179 -18.40 -14.34 21.04
CA SER A 179 -18.49 -14.79 22.44
C SER A 179 -19.92 -15.07 22.94
N ALA A 180 -20.94 -14.65 22.19
CA ALA A 180 -22.34 -14.90 22.54
C ALA A 180 -22.84 -16.28 22.06
N TYR A 181 -22.05 -17.00 21.26
CA TYR A 181 -22.39 -18.33 20.77
C TYR A 181 -21.80 -19.43 21.67
N PRO A 182 -22.37 -20.64 21.66
CA PRO A 182 -21.80 -21.81 22.34
C PRO A 182 -20.35 -22.09 21.96
N ASP A 183 -19.56 -22.62 22.91
CA ASP A 183 -18.12 -22.91 22.74
C ASP A 183 -17.82 -23.95 21.63
N ASP A 184 -18.81 -24.76 21.23
CA ASP A 184 -18.72 -25.76 20.16
C ASP A 184 -19.15 -25.22 18.78
N THR A 185 -19.44 -23.92 18.68
CA THR A 185 -19.84 -23.29 17.42
C THR A 185 -18.69 -23.23 16.42
N ILE A 186 -18.93 -23.72 15.21
CA ILE A 186 -18.01 -23.60 14.08
C ILE A 186 -18.38 -22.36 13.27
N PHE A 187 -17.45 -21.40 13.19
CA PHE A 187 -17.62 -20.17 12.39
C PHE A 187 -16.96 -20.32 11.03
N HIS A 188 -17.71 -20.01 9.98
CA HIS A 188 -17.19 -19.91 8.62
C HIS A 188 -17.03 -18.44 8.25
N LEU A 189 -15.78 -17.99 8.11
CA LEU A 189 -15.44 -16.62 7.79
C LEU A 189 -14.67 -16.61 6.46
N GLN A 190 -15.18 -15.85 5.49
CA GLN A 190 -14.57 -15.76 4.17
C GLN A 190 -13.77 -14.46 4.05
N ALA A 191 -12.48 -14.58 3.72
CA ALA A 191 -11.68 -13.48 3.21
C ALA A 191 -11.06 -13.89 1.88
N TRP A 192 -11.09 -12.98 0.91
CA TRP A 192 -10.63 -13.21 -0.47
C TRP A 192 -9.37 -12.41 -0.82
N THR A 193 -8.92 -11.52 0.06
CA THR A 193 -7.77 -10.63 -0.13
C THR A 193 -6.98 -10.47 1.17
N TYR A 194 -5.75 -9.98 1.08
CA TYR A 194 -4.97 -9.51 2.23
C TYR A 194 -5.68 -8.35 2.94
N GLY A 195 -5.46 -8.20 4.25
CA GLY A 195 -6.03 -7.12 5.07
C GLY A 195 -6.84 -7.60 6.29
N TYR A 196 -7.05 -8.92 6.43
CA TYR A 196 -7.80 -9.53 7.53
C TYR A 196 -6.89 -10.18 8.59
N GLU A 197 -5.58 -10.00 8.50
CA GLU A 197 -4.60 -10.71 9.32
C GLU A 197 -4.77 -10.42 10.82
N ASP A 198 -5.02 -9.17 11.19
CA ASP A 198 -5.32 -8.81 12.59
C ASP A 198 -6.62 -9.43 13.09
N VAL A 199 -7.63 -9.54 12.21
CA VAL A 199 -8.88 -10.24 12.51
C VAL A 199 -8.60 -11.72 12.78
N TRP A 200 -7.82 -12.38 11.93
CA TRP A 200 -7.45 -13.79 12.12
C TRP A 200 -6.65 -14.04 13.39
N ILE A 201 -5.69 -13.15 13.70
CA ILE A 201 -4.90 -13.23 14.94
C ILE A 201 -5.82 -13.06 16.16
N ALA A 202 -6.73 -12.09 16.14
CA ALA A 202 -7.67 -11.85 17.23
C ALA A 202 -8.61 -13.04 17.45
N LEU A 203 -9.19 -13.56 16.37
CA LEU A 203 -10.08 -14.72 16.40
C LEU A 203 -9.39 -15.98 16.90
N SER A 204 -8.20 -16.27 16.38
CA SER A 204 -7.41 -17.43 16.78
C SER A 204 -7.11 -17.42 18.29
N LYS A 205 -6.79 -16.24 18.84
CA LYS A 205 -6.59 -16.06 20.28
C LYS A 205 -7.88 -16.23 21.08
N ALA A 206 -8.98 -15.63 20.62
CA ALA A 206 -10.27 -15.67 21.32
C ALA A 206 -10.87 -17.08 21.35
N LEU A 207 -10.82 -17.80 20.23
CA LEU A 207 -11.35 -19.16 20.08
C LEU A 207 -10.38 -20.25 20.51
N ARG A 208 -9.12 -19.90 20.84
CA ARG A 208 -8.03 -20.84 21.14
C ARG A 208 -7.85 -21.91 20.04
N SER A 209 -8.15 -21.55 18.81
CA SER A 209 -8.09 -22.41 17.63
C SER A 209 -7.16 -21.80 16.58
N LYS A 210 -6.61 -22.63 15.70
CA LYS A 210 -5.89 -22.13 14.53
C LYS A 210 -6.90 -21.93 13.39
N PRO A 211 -6.79 -20.85 12.60
CA PRO A 211 -7.56 -20.75 11.37
C PRO A 211 -7.18 -21.92 10.47
N ASP A 212 -8.16 -22.74 10.08
CA ASP A 212 -7.98 -23.68 8.98
C ASP A 212 -8.11 -22.89 7.67
N THR A 213 -6.97 -22.56 7.08
CA THR A 213 -6.91 -21.94 5.75
C THR A 213 -6.99 -23.07 4.71
N CYS A 214 -8.15 -23.26 4.08
CA CYS A 214 -8.28 -24.08 2.87
C CYS A 214 -7.60 -23.40 1.67
#